data_AF-R8BIU8-F1
#
_entry.id   AF-R8BIU8-F1
#
_cell.length_a   1.000
_cell.length_b   1.000
_cell.length_c   1.000
_cell.angle_alpha   90.00
_cell.angle_beta   90.00
_cell.angle_gamma   90.00
#
_symmetry.space_group_name_H-M   'P 1'
#
loop_
_entity.id
_entity.type
_entity.pdbx_description
1 polymer ?
#
loop_
_entity_poly.entity_id
_entity_poly.type
_entity_poly.pdbx_seq_one_letter_code
_entity_poly.pdbx_strand_id
1 'polypeptide(L)'
;MTTAYTYSDLIYRLNDLERLANPPRKGERGGCMSSYDRRSRYDPDTDTYIDWDANDDGTGYIRKEDDWIVAFEQEGPGVIWRVWSAKADTGNIQIFIDDATEPVVDEPFRDLFEKFNNDFPPMNFPSLVPTLSRARNRFIPIPYNRSCKIRLAPGWGMYFHFTYTTFPEGTTLPIFTNTFDRESCLALADVDRKLGQRGWESLPRGEADSLDHFSVTIPAGGTVTAREILGNRAITGIRIVPLNLPDSKADVARVLRELTLQITWDADADPSVWAPLGDFFGSVPGLQTYRSLPLGSTSGGGFYSHWFMPFSQRGLIAVSNDGDEDRQLFFTICHKPLEQSADGLLRFHAKWHRDIFLEKPQKEGRDIDWTLLLLDNGPGRFCGVQMHVWNHWSDPDPPAKDWWYGNGGSKSIDWWWGEGDEKFFVDGEKFPSSFGTGSEDYVGYAWAAEPPFPMFDSPYACQPFVELNANGHTSVNRFHICDDIPFQTDFGGYIEKYKGNTWGEKNSCLYAVVVYWYQKPGGKDPYGSWPLSERYVGEPNEPDQA
;
A
#
# COMPACT_ATOMS: atom_id res chain seq x y z
N MET A 1 7.20 -25.93 17.11
CA MET A 1 7.49 -26.61 15.83
C MET A 1 8.43 -25.71 15.06
N THR A 2 9.59 -26.20 14.65
CA THR A 2 10.51 -25.46 13.77
C THR A 2 9.86 -25.31 12.39
N THR A 3 9.79 -24.09 11.87
CA THR A 3 9.30 -23.85 10.50
C THR A 3 10.51 -23.66 9.61
N ALA A 4 10.58 -24.41 8.50
CA ALA A 4 11.63 -24.26 7.50
C ALA A 4 11.01 -23.78 6.19
N TYR A 5 11.66 -22.83 5.54
CA TYR A 5 11.29 -22.31 4.22
C TYR A 5 12.39 -22.61 3.21
N THR A 6 11.99 -22.94 2.00
CA THR A 6 12.84 -22.93 0.81
C THR A 6 12.85 -21.53 0.19
N TYR A 7 13.76 -21.25 -0.75
CA TYR A 7 13.76 -19.97 -1.46
C TYR A 7 12.50 -19.81 -2.34
N SER A 8 12.02 -20.90 -2.94
CA SER A 8 10.76 -20.93 -3.67
C SER A 8 9.55 -20.57 -2.79
N ASP A 9 9.51 -21.01 -1.53
CA ASP A 9 8.43 -20.62 -0.61
C ASP A 9 8.39 -19.09 -0.38
N LEU A 10 9.56 -18.46 -0.29
CA LEU A 10 9.66 -16.99 -0.16
C LEU A 10 9.24 -16.29 -1.44
N ILE A 11 9.60 -16.83 -2.61
CA ILE A 11 9.21 -16.28 -3.92
C ILE A 11 7.69 -16.37 -4.09
N TYR A 12 7.07 -17.51 -3.76
CA TYR A 12 5.61 -17.65 -3.89
C TYR A 12 4.82 -16.77 -2.92
N ARG A 13 5.40 -16.39 -1.77
CA ARG A 13 4.80 -15.37 -0.88
C ARG A 13 4.59 -14.01 -1.56
N LEU A 14 5.32 -13.70 -2.63
CA LEU A 14 5.16 -12.43 -3.37
C LEU A 14 3.74 -12.26 -3.94
N ASN A 15 3.06 -13.33 -4.31
CA ASN A 15 1.70 -13.26 -4.87
C ASN A 15 0.63 -13.99 -4.04
N ASP A 16 0.94 -14.37 -2.80
CA ASP A 16 0.04 -15.13 -1.94
C ASP A 16 -0.86 -14.21 -1.10
N LEU A 17 -2.06 -13.96 -1.62
CA LEU A 17 -3.11 -13.20 -0.92
C LEU A 17 -3.81 -14.02 0.17
N GLU A 18 -3.84 -15.35 0.08
CA GLU A 18 -4.53 -16.21 1.07
C GLU A 18 -3.78 -16.19 2.40
N ARG A 19 -2.45 -16.15 2.36
CA ARG A 19 -1.60 -16.08 3.55
C ARG A 19 -1.94 -14.90 4.46
N LEU A 20 -2.39 -13.77 3.91
CA LEU A 20 -2.72 -12.56 4.70
C LEU A 20 -3.86 -12.80 5.70
N ALA A 21 -4.71 -13.81 5.48
CA ALA A 21 -5.71 -14.19 6.46
C ALA A 21 -5.17 -15.05 7.61
N ASN A 22 -3.92 -15.52 7.57
CA ASN A 22 -3.33 -16.24 8.69
C ASN A 22 -2.93 -15.27 9.80
N PRO A 23 -3.32 -15.52 11.07
CA PRO A 23 -2.84 -14.73 12.19
C PRO A 23 -1.32 -14.64 12.23
N PRO A 24 -0.74 -13.47 12.57
CA PRO A 24 0.70 -13.34 12.72
C PRO A 24 1.20 -14.25 13.85
N ARG A 25 2.30 -14.96 13.59
CA ARG A 25 2.88 -15.86 14.59
C ARG A 25 3.49 -15.03 15.70
N LYS A 26 3.45 -15.53 16.94
CA LYS A 26 4.11 -14.86 18.07
C LYS A 26 5.59 -14.61 17.75
N GLY A 27 6.01 -13.34 17.78
CA GLY A 27 7.38 -12.91 17.46
C GLY A 27 7.59 -12.51 15.99
N GLU A 28 6.60 -12.70 15.12
CA GLU A 28 6.61 -12.13 13.77
C GLU A 28 6.40 -10.61 13.84
N ARG A 29 7.30 -9.84 13.20
CA ARG A 29 7.29 -8.37 13.18
C ARG A 29 7.63 -7.85 11.79
N GLY A 30 7.06 -6.73 11.39
CA GLY A 30 7.40 -6.02 10.15
C GLY A 30 8.03 -4.65 10.45
N GLY A 31 8.78 -4.11 9.49
CA GLY A 31 9.36 -2.78 9.61
C GLY A 31 9.96 -2.26 8.30
N CYS A 32 10.44 -1.01 8.33
CA CYS A 32 11.18 -0.37 7.26
C CYS A 32 12.38 0.38 7.84
N MET A 33 13.58 0.11 7.31
CA MET A 33 14.75 0.95 7.55
C MET A 33 14.98 1.85 6.35
N SER A 34 14.96 3.16 6.60
CA SER A 34 15.06 4.16 5.55
C SER A 34 16.13 5.21 5.85
N SER A 35 16.31 6.10 4.87
CA SER A 35 17.14 7.29 4.99
C SER A 35 16.43 8.50 5.62
N TYR A 36 15.41 8.28 6.47
CA TYR A 36 14.65 9.36 7.11
C TYR A 36 15.54 10.31 7.93
N ASP A 37 15.09 11.55 8.12
CA ASP A 37 15.78 12.57 8.89
C ASP A 37 15.89 12.18 10.38
N ARG A 38 17.12 11.89 10.82
CA ARG A 38 17.40 11.42 12.19
C ARG A 38 17.24 12.49 13.27
N ARG A 39 16.89 13.73 12.91
CA ARG A 39 16.45 14.74 13.89
C ARG A 39 15.15 14.31 14.56
N SER A 40 14.22 13.72 13.79
CA SER A 40 12.97 13.14 14.28
C SER A 40 13.27 11.98 15.23
N ARG A 41 13.01 12.20 16.53
CA ARG A 41 13.35 11.24 17.58
C ARG A 41 12.31 11.22 18.70
N TYR A 42 12.27 10.12 19.44
CA TYR A 42 11.51 10.01 20.68
C TYR A 42 12.47 10.04 21.87
N ASP A 43 12.18 10.89 22.85
CA ASP A 43 12.91 10.97 24.12
C ASP A 43 12.16 10.18 25.21
N PRO A 44 12.72 9.03 25.67
CA PRO A 44 12.07 8.20 26.68
C PRO A 44 12.12 8.82 28.09
N ASP A 45 13.01 9.78 28.37
CA ASP A 45 13.13 10.39 29.70
C ASP A 45 12.03 11.43 29.93
N THR A 46 11.60 12.11 28.87
CA THR A 46 10.54 13.13 28.91
C THR A 46 9.20 12.66 28.34
N ASP A 47 9.15 11.48 27.72
CA ASP A 47 8.00 10.95 26.95
C ASP A 47 7.51 11.94 25.88
N THR A 48 8.46 12.50 25.12
CA THR A 48 8.17 13.50 24.08
C THR A 48 8.85 13.18 22.76
N TYR A 49 8.18 13.52 21.66
CA TYR A 49 8.79 13.52 20.33
C TYR A 49 9.52 14.84 20.09
N ILE A 50 10.70 14.77 19.49
CA ILE A 50 11.59 15.90 19.24
C ILE A 50 11.83 16.03 17.74
N ASP A 51 11.71 17.25 17.23
CA ASP A 51 11.88 17.59 15.81
C ASP A 51 11.07 16.64 14.90
N TRP A 52 9.84 16.29 15.31
CA TRP A 52 9.07 15.19 14.70
C TRP A 52 8.71 15.41 13.23
N ASP A 53 8.70 16.67 12.80
CA ASP A 53 8.40 17.14 11.45
C ASP A 53 9.67 17.42 10.62
N ALA A 54 10.84 16.90 11.03
CA ALA A 54 12.08 17.07 10.27
C ALA A 54 12.04 16.32 8.94
N ASN A 55 12.39 17.01 7.84
CA ASN A 55 12.19 16.59 6.46
C ASN A 55 13.47 16.68 5.60
N ASP A 56 14.67 16.61 6.19
CA ASP A 56 15.94 16.54 5.44
C ASP A 56 16.31 15.08 5.12
N ASP A 57 15.33 14.37 4.55
CA ASP A 57 15.41 12.95 4.22
C ASP A 57 16.44 12.66 3.13
N GLY A 58 16.85 11.39 3.06
CA GLY A 58 17.93 10.95 2.16
C GLY A 58 19.31 11.04 2.79
N THR A 59 19.43 11.69 3.95
CA THR A 59 20.68 11.82 4.72
C THR A 59 20.81 10.81 5.87
N GLY A 60 19.70 10.17 6.25
CA GLY A 60 19.64 9.27 7.40
C GLY A 60 20.38 7.94 7.20
N TYR A 61 21.00 7.47 8.28
CA TYR A 61 21.65 6.16 8.37
C TYR A 61 21.78 5.74 9.84
N ILE A 62 22.08 4.46 10.11
CA ILE A 62 22.24 3.91 11.46
C ILE A 62 23.54 4.41 12.09
N ARG A 63 24.66 4.25 11.38
CA ARG A 63 25.99 4.76 11.75
C ARG A 63 26.91 4.83 10.53
N LYS A 64 28.11 5.42 10.69
CA LYS A 64 29.19 5.30 9.72
C LYS A 64 30.16 4.19 10.08
N GLU A 65 30.69 3.52 9.05
CA GLU A 65 31.84 2.63 9.12
C GLU A 65 32.85 3.14 8.08
N ASP A 66 33.88 3.87 8.53
CA ASP A 66 34.77 4.66 7.68
C ASP A 66 34.00 5.70 6.83
N ASP A 67 34.10 5.63 5.51
CA ASP A 67 33.34 6.46 4.55
C ASP A 67 32.00 5.85 4.14
N TRP A 68 31.68 4.64 4.60
CA TRP A 68 30.41 3.97 4.34
C TRP A 68 29.35 4.35 5.36
N ILE A 69 28.09 4.32 4.93
CA ILE A 69 26.94 4.39 5.83
C ILE A 69 26.36 2.99 6.03
N VAL A 70 25.95 2.65 7.25
CA VAL A 70 25.14 1.46 7.52
C VAL A 70 23.67 1.84 7.35
N ALA A 71 23.04 1.27 6.34
CA ALA A 71 21.68 1.61 5.91
C ALA A 71 20.62 0.64 6.46
N PHE A 72 21.03 -0.60 6.72
CA PHE A 72 20.18 -1.63 7.32
C PHE A 72 21.01 -2.49 8.27
N GLU A 73 20.45 -2.84 9.43
CA GLU A 73 21.03 -3.82 10.34
C GLU A 73 19.94 -4.48 11.19
N GLN A 74 19.77 -5.79 11.07
CA GLN A 74 18.79 -6.57 11.83
C GLN A 74 19.37 -7.90 12.30
N GLU A 75 18.86 -8.36 13.43
CA GLU A 75 19.17 -9.65 14.06
C GLU A 75 17.96 -10.60 13.99
N GLY A 76 18.23 -11.90 14.07
CA GLY A 76 17.25 -12.97 13.99
C GLY A 76 16.92 -13.41 12.56
N PRO A 77 16.06 -14.43 12.40
CA PRO A 77 15.63 -14.88 11.09
C PRO A 77 14.72 -13.82 10.47
N GLY A 78 15.08 -13.32 9.29
CA GLY A 78 14.33 -12.27 8.62
C GLY A 78 14.46 -12.32 7.11
N VAL A 79 13.57 -11.57 6.45
CA VAL A 79 13.58 -11.40 5.00
C VAL A 79 13.40 -9.92 4.68
N ILE A 80 14.29 -9.36 3.87
CA ILE A 80 14.04 -8.06 3.21
C ILE A 80 13.21 -8.36 1.97
N TRP A 81 12.02 -7.76 1.89
CA TRP A 81 11.05 -7.99 0.83
C TRP A 81 11.14 -6.95 -0.27
N ARG A 82 11.35 -5.68 0.09
CA ARG A 82 11.52 -4.57 -0.87
C ARG A 82 12.80 -3.83 -0.57
N VAL A 83 13.59 -3.62 -1.63
CA VAL A 83 14.60 -2.57 -1.69
C VAL A 83 14.06 -1.49 -2.63
N TRP A 84 14.09 -0.24 -2.19
CA TRP A 84 13.71 0.91 -3.01
C TRP A 84 14.74 2.02 -2.90
N SER A 85 14.91 2.77 -3.99
CA SER A 85 15.70 3.99 -4.01
C SER A 85 15.18 4.97 -5.07
N ALA A 86 15.05 6.25 -4.69
CA ALA A 86 14.74 7.33 -5.62
C ALA A 86 15.84 7.53 -6.67
N LYS A 87 17.10 7.27 -6.29
CA LYS A 87 18.26 7.31 -7.19
C LYS A 87 19.36 6.38 -6.68
N ALA A 88 19.38 5.13 -7.12
CA ALA A 88 20.55 4.25 -6.93
C ALA A 88 21.63 4.54 -7.99
N ASP A 89 22.88 4.66 -7.58
CA ASP A 89 24.00 5.14 -8.41
C ASP A 89 25.22 4.19 -8.30
N THR A 90 26.40 4.69 -8.66
CA THR A 90 27.61 3.88 -8.90
C THR A 90 28.40 3.50 -7.65
N GLY A 91 28.17 4.14 -6.51
CA GLY A 91 28.74 3.71 -5.24
C GLY A 91 28.18 2.35 -4.83
N ASN A 92 29.04 1.48 -4.29
CA ASN A 92 28.67 0.10 -4.02
C ASN A 92 27.65 -0.04 -2.87
N ILE A 93 26.81 -1.05 -3.00
CA ILE A 93 26.11 -1.68 -1.90
C ILE A 93 26.88 -2.92 -1.47
N GLN A 94 27.01 -3.12 -0.15
CA GLN A 94 27.49 -4.38 0.41
C GLN A 94 26.45 -4.99 1.34
N ILE A 95 26.17 -6.29 1.17
CA ILE A 95 25.23 -7.05 1.98
C ILE A 95 25.97 -8.18 2.69
N PHE A 96 25.96 -8.17 4.01
CA PHE A 96 26.53 -9.19 4.88
C PHE A 96 25.38 -10.01 5.49
N ILE A 97 25.50 -11.34 5.48
CA ILE A 97 24.46 -12.26 5.96
C ILE A 97 25.07 -13.22 6.98
N ASP A 98 24.36 -13.47 8.07
CA ASP A 98 24.63 -14.49 9.09
C ASP A 98 26.06 -14.46 9.64
N ASP A 99 26.50 -13.27 10.04
CA ASP A 99 27.83 -12.98 10.61
C ASP A 99 29.01 -13.28 9.65
N ALA A 100 28.76 -13.35 8.34
CA ALA A 100 29.81 -13.48 7.34
C ALA A 100 30.78 -12.27 7.39
N THR A 101 32.08 -12.55 7.33
CA THR A 101 33.12 -11.51 7.32
C THR A 101 33.26 -10.82 5.96
N GLU A 102 32.87 -11.52 4.89
CA GLU A 102 32.85 -10.99 3.53
C GLU A 102 31.39 -10.79 3.08
N PRO A 103 31.10 -9.73 2.32
CA PRO A 103 29.75 -9.50 1.83
C PRO A 103 29.36 -10.51 0.74
N VAL A 104 28.12 -10.99 0.76
CA VAL A 104 27.56 -11.86 -0.28
C VAL A 104 27.12 -11.09 -1.53
N VAL A 105 26.97 -9.76 -1.40
CA VAL A 105 26.78 -8.80 -2.50
C VAL A 105 27.78 -7.69 -2.33
N ASP A 106 28.57 -7.39 -3.36
CA ASP A 106 29.44 -6.22 -3.42
C ASP A 106 29.51 -5.70 -4.86
N GLU A 107 28.64 -4.75 -5.17
CA GLU A 107 28.47 -4.22 -6.52
C GLU A 107 27.91 -2.78 -6.47
N PRO A 108 27.99 -1.99 -7.56
CA PRO A 108 27.34 -0.69 -7.62
C PRO A 108 25.87 -0.78 -7.20
N PHE A 109 25.38 0.16 -6.38
CA PHE A 109 24.01 0.06 -5.84
C PHE A 109 22.95 0.02 -6.95
N ARG A 110 23.17 0.74 -8.05
CA ARG A 110 22.36 0.63 -9.27
C ARG A 110 22.25 -0.81 -9.78
N ASP A 111 23.34 -1.57 -9.75
CA ASP A 111 23.42 -2.89 -10.38
C ASP A 111 22.54 -3.92 -9.65
N LEU A 112 22.25 -3.72 -8.36
CA LEU A 112 21.28 -4.52 -7.61
C LEU A 112 19.89 -4.55 -8.27
N PHE A 113 19.54 -3.49 -9.01
CA PHE A 113 18.29 -3.36 -9.75
C PHE A 113 18.42 -3.72 -11.24
N GLU A 114 19.63 -3.83 -11.76
CA GLU A 114 19.89 -3.96 -13.21
C GLU A 114 20.56 -5.29 -13.59
N LYS A 115 21.10 -6.07 -12.65
CA LYS A 115 21.79 -7.34 -12.91
C LYS A 115 21.16 -8.50 -12.16
N PHE A 116 21.15 -9.67 -12.80
CA PHE A 116 20.63 -10.92 -12.22
C PHE A 116 21.62 -12.06 -12.49
N ASN A 117 22.06 -12.82 -11.50
CA ASN A 117 22.95 -14.00 -11.70
C ASN A 117 24.19 -13.74 -12.57
N ASN A 118 24.93 -12.66 -12.33
CA ASN A 118 26.08 -12.22 -13.15
C ASN A 118 25.74 -11.89 -14.62
N ASP A 119 24.45 -11.80 -14.99
CA ASP A 119 24.03 -11.38 -16.31
C ASP A 119 24.45 -9.93 -16.58
N PHE A 120 24.77 -9.67 -17.85
CA PHE A 120 24.95 -8.29 -18.31
C PHE A 120 23.60 -7.57 -18.29
N PRO A 121 23.52 -6.33 -17.76
CA PRO A 121 22.26 -5.60 -17.68
C PRO A 121 21.60 -5.43 -19.07
N PRO A 122 20.26 -5.36 -19.14
CA PRO A 122 19.33 -5.17 -18.02
C PRO A 122 18.64 -6.45 -17.50
N MET A 123 18.37 -6.47 -16.19
CA MET A 123 17.50 -7.44 -15.52
C MET A 123 16.09 -7.41 -16.14
N ASN A 124 15.51 -8.60 -16.34
CA ASN A 124 14.25 -8.77 -17.06
C ASN A 124 13.13 -9.35 -16.19
N PHE A 125 12.84 -8.69 -15.06
CA PHE A 125 11.68 -8.98 -14.20
C PHE A 125 10.83 -7.71 -14.02
N PRO A 126 10.06 -7.27 -15.04
CA PRO A 126 9.37 -5.99 -15.03
C PRO A 126 8.31 -5.86 -13.92
N SER A 127 7.78 -6.96 -13.39
CA SER A 127 6.80 -6.93 -12.29
C SER A 127 7.47 -7.01 -10.91
N LEU A 128 8.65 -7.62 -10.80
CA LEU A 128 9.40 -7.72 -9.54
C LEU A 128 10.41 -6.60 -9.34
N VAL A 129 10.91 -5.98 -10.41
CA VAL A 129 11.90 -4.90 -10.35
C VAL A 129 11.46 -3.71 -11.20
N PRO A 130 10.26 -3.13 -10.94
CA PRO A 130 9.75 -2.02 -11.73
C PRO A 130 10.50 -0.71 -11.41
N THR A 131 10.63 0.13 -12.44
CA THR A 131 10.97 1.55 -12.25
C THR A 131 9.69 2.39 -12.38
N LEU A 132 9.27 3.04 -11.30
CA LEU A 132 8.01 3.80 -11.21
C LEU A 132 8.35 5.27 -11.01
N SER A 133 8.06 6.10 -12.01
CA SER A 133 8.46 7.53 -12.04
C SER A 133 9.88 7.76 -11.52
N ARG A 134 10.87 7.19 -12.23
CA ARG A 134 12.32 7.25 -11.92
C ARG A 134 12.79 6.44 -10.71
N ALA A 135 11.92 6.11 -9.77
CA ALA A 135 12.29 5.33 -8.59
C ALA A 135 12.44 3.83 -8.92
N ARG A 136 13.48 3.19 -8.38
CA ARG A 136 13.71 1.75 -8.59
C ARG A 136 13.17 0.96 -7.41
N ASN A 137 12.38 -0.08 -7.69
CA ASN A 137 11.90 -1.04 -6.72
C ASN A 137 12.50 -2.41 -7.04
N ARG A 138 12.75 -3.24 -6.01
CA ARG A 138 13.19 -4.63 -6.15
C ARG A 138 12.52 -5.50 -5.10
N PHE A 139 11.72 -6.47 -5.55
CA PHE A 139 10.96 -7.40 -4.71
C PHE A 139 11.55 -8.82 -4.65
N ILE A 140 12.81 -9.01 -5.05
CA ILE A 140 13.49 -10.31 -4.96
C ILE A 140 13.94 -10.54 -3.50
N PRO A 141 13.44 -11.57 -2.79
CA PRO A 141 13.65 -11.72 -1.34
C PRO A 141 15.13 -11.88 -0.94
N ILE A 142 15.53 -11.23 0.16
CA ILE A 142 16.87 -11.39 0.77
C ILE A 142 16.71 -11.97 2.18
N PRO A 143 16.76 -13.31 2.33
CA PRO A 143 16.66 -13.98 3.62
C PRO A 143 17.98 -14.00 4.39
N TYR A 144 17.88 -14.01 5.72
CA TYR A 144 18.98 -14.20 6.67
C TYR A 144 18.46 -14.96 7.88
N ASN A 145 19.25 -15.86 8.48
CA ASN A 145 18.82 -16.67 9.63
C ASN A 145 19.20 -16.06 10.99
N ARG A 146 20.31 -15.31 11.02
CA ARG A 146 20.92 -14.78 12.23
C ARG A 146 21.05 -13.27 12.18
N SER A 147 21.56 -12.72 11.09
CA SER A 147 21.81 -11.28 10.99
C SER A 147 21.90 -10.84 9.53
N CYS A 148 21.55 -9.59 9.26
CA CYS A 148 21.82 -8.95 7.98
C CYS A 148 22.26 -7.51 8.22
N LYS A 149 23.37 -7.13 7.58
CA LYS A 149 23.88 -5.75 7.56
C LYS A 149 24.05 -5.30 6.13
N ILE A 150 23.52 -4.12 5.80
CA ILE A 150 23.72 -3.47 4.51
C ILE A 150 24.45 -2.15 4.75
N ARG A 151 25.54 -1.94 4.00
CA ARG A 151 26.22 -0.65 3.94
C ARG A 151 26.33 -0.13 2.53
N LEU A 152 26.34 1.20 2.41
CA LEU A 152 26.37 1.93 1.14
C LEU A 152 27.62 2.83 1.10
N ALA A 153 28.37 2.73 0.01
CA ALA A 153 29.62 3.49 -0.20
C ALA A 153 29.33 4.94 -0.61
N PRO A 154 30.32 5.86 -0.52
CA PRO A 154 30.21 7.15 -1.17
C PRO A 154 29.78 7.03 -2.64
N GLY A 155 28.85 7.89 -3.05
CA GLY A 155 28.28 7.85 -4.41
C GLY A 155 27.19 6.79 -4.61
N TRP A 156 26.66 6.18 -3.53
CA TRP A 156 25.54 5.22 -3.62
C TRP A 156 24.28 5.81 -4.24
N GLY A 157 24.05 7.13 -4.08
CA GLY A 157 22.90 7.80 -4.65
C GLY A 157 22.08 8.58 -3.62
N MET A 158 20.75 8.56 -3.74
CA MET A 158 19.83 9.30 -2.85
C MET A 158 18.57 8.49 -2.55
N TYR A 159 18.14 8.59 -1.30
CA TYR A 159 17.00 7.92 -0.66
C TYR A 159 17.06 6.39 -0.75
N PHE A 160 16.82 5.71 0.37
CA PHE A 160 16.69 4.25 0.37
C PHE A 160 15.62 3.80 1.36
N HIS A 161 14.91 2.73 1.01
CA HIS A 161 14.03 1.99 1.91
C HIS A 161 14.37 0.49 1.83
N PHE A 162 14.43 -0.16 2.98
CA PHE A 162 14.55 -1.61 3.13
C PHE A 162 13.39 -2.12 3.99
N THR A 163 12.35 -2.66 3.35
CA THR A 163 11.19 -3.23 4.06
C THR A 163 11.45 -4.69 4.39
N TYR A 164 11.15 -5.11 5.62
CA TYR A 164 11.50 -6.45 6.10
C TYR A 164 10.44 -7.05 7.02
N THR A 165 10.50 -8.38 7.15
CA THR A 165 9.83 -9.13 8.21
C THR A 165 10.86 -9.88 9.03
N THR A 166 10.79 -9.73 10.35
CA THR A 166 11.45 -10.63 11.31
C THR A 166 10.49 -11.77 11.64
N PHE A 167 10.98 -13.00 11.54
CA PHE A 167 10.23 -14.21 11.81
C PHE A 167 10.41 -14.67 13.27
N PRO A 168 9.50 -15.49 13.80
CA PRO A 168 9.68 -16.09 15.12
C PRO A 168 10.99 -16.87 15.25
N GLU A 169 11.54 -16.89 16.45
CA GLU A 169 12.70 -17.71 16.81
C GLU A 169 12.48 -19.19 16.43
N GLY A 170 13.51 -19.85 15.91
CA GLY A 170 13.44 -21.23 15.41
C GLY A 170 12.84 -21.37 14.01
N THR A 171 12.61 -20.27 13.30
CA THR A 171 12.39 -20.27 11.85
C THR A 171 13.71 -20.48 11.13
N THR A 172 13.74 -21.38 10.15
CA THR A 172 14.89 -21.63 9.27
C THR A 172 14.57 -21.12 7.88
N LEU A 173 15.43 -20.23 7.38
CA LEU A 173 15.32 -19.61 6.07
C LEU A 173 16.44 -20.14 5.14
N PRO A 174 16.24 -20.10 3.81
CA PRO A 174 17.27 -20.53 2.86
C PRO A 174 18.48 -19.59 2.93
N ILE A 175 19.67 -20.11 2.63
CA ILE A 175 20.91 -19.32 2.58
C ILE A 175 20.87 -18.39 1.36
N PHE A 176 21.08 -17.10 1.58
CA PHE A 176 21.18 -16.12 0.51
C PHE A 176 22.64 -15.94 0.06
N THR A 177 22.90 -16.14 -1.23
CA THR A 177 24.24 -15.97 -1.84
C THR A 177 24.23 -15.01 -3.03
N ASN A 178 23.10 -14.35 -3.29
CA ASN A 178 22.83 -13.56 -4.51
C ASN A 178 23.08 -14.32 -5.82
N THR A 179 23.07 -15.66 -5.77
CA THR A 179 23.09 -16.55 -6.92
C THR A 179 21.89 -17.50 -6.79
N PHE A 180 21.07 -17.56 -7.83
CA PHE A 180 19.83 -18.32 -7.85
C PHE A 180 20.01 -19.58 -8.70
N ASP A 181 19.66 -20.71 -8.12
CA ASP A 181 19.63 -21.98 -8.84
C ASP A 181 18.49 -22.04 -9.87
N ARG A 182 18.41 -23.15 -10.61
CA ARG A 182 17.40 -23.33 -11.66
C ARG A 182 15.97 -23.24 -11.11
N GLU A 183 15.70 -23.83 -9.95
CA GLU A 183 14.35 -23.85 -9.37
C GLU A 183 13.92 -22.45 -8.93
N SER A 184 14.81 -21.72 -8.27
CA SER A 184 14.60 -20.33 -7.86
C SER A 184 14.37 -19.43 -9.07
N CYS A 185 15.16 -19.59 -10.14
CA CYS A 185 14.98 -18.84 -11.39
C CYS A 185 13.60 -19.12 -12.03
N LEU A 186 13.16 -20.38 -12.03
CA LEU A 186 11.84 -20.75 -12.57
C LEU A 186 10.70 -20.18 -11.72
N ALA A 187 10.83 -20.22 -10.38
CA ALA A 187 9.85 -19.64 -9.47
C ALA A 187 9.76 -18.11 -9.64
N LEU A 188 10.89 -17.41 -9.76
CA LEU A 188 10.91 -15.96 -10.04
C LEU A 188 10.23 -15.64 -11.37
N ALA A 189 10.53 -16.39 -12.43
CA ALA A 189 9.91 -16.21 -13.74
C ALA A 189 8.40 -16.51 -13.74
N ASP A 190 7.95 -17.53 -12.99
CA ASP A 190 6.53 -17.86 -12.84
C ASP A 190 5.79 -16.73 -12.09
N VAL A 191 6.33 -16.28 -10.97
CA VAL A 191 5.74 -15.19 -10.18
C VAL A 191 5.71 -13.89 -10.96
N ASP A 192 6.82 -13.48 -11.61
CA ASP A 192 6.86 -12.26 -12.42
C ASP A 192 5.81 -12.27 -13.54
N ARG A 193 5.61 -13.42 -14.19
CA ARG A 193 4.56 -13.61 -15.21
C ARG A 193 3.16 -13.50 -14.63
N LYS A 194 2.86 -14.19 -13.52
CA LYS A 194 1.56 -14.09 -12.83
C LYS A 194 1.26 -12.64 -12.43
N LEU A 195 2.24 -11.97 -11.84
CA LEU A 195 2.14 -10.56 -11.49
C LEU A 195 1.97 -9.67 -12.73
N GLY A 196 2.55 -10.02 -13.88
CA GLY A 196 2.34 -9.31 -15.15
C GLY A 196 0.93 -9.49 -15.74
N GLN A 197 0.32 -10.67 -15.50
CA GLN A 197 -1.04 -11.00 -15.91
C GLN A 197 -2.14 -10.50 -14.97
N ARG A 198 -1.76 -9.82 -13.87
CA ARG A 198 -2.69 -9.15 -12.94
C ARG A 198 -3.80 -8.39 -13.68
N GLY A 199 -5.03 -8.60 -13.24
CA GLY A 199 -6.24 -7.99 -13.82
C GLY A 199 -6.68 -8.51 -15.20
N TRP A 200 -5.85 -9.26 -15.94
CA TRP A 200 -6.25 -9.90 -17.20
C TRP A 200 -6.77 -11.31 -17.01
N GLU A 201 -6.31 -11.99 -15.97
CA GLU A 201 -6.78 -13.32 -15.64
C GLU A 201 -8.23 -13.30 -15.16
N SER A 202 -8.90 -14.44 -15.31
CA SER A 202 -10.18 -14.65 -14.65
C SER A 202 -10.01 -14.56 -13.13
N LEU A 203 -11.10 -14.26 -12.41
CA LEU A 203 -11.07 -14.27 -10.95
C LEU A 203 -10.46 -15.60 -10.43
N PRO A 204 -9.63 -15.54 -9.35
CA PRO A 204 -8.94 -16.72 -8.82
C PRO A 204 -9.94 -17.82 -8.45
N ARG A 205 -9.88 -18.94 -9.18
CA ARG A 205 -10.80 -20.07 -8.98
C ARG A 205 -10.17 -21.41 -9.35
N GLY A 206 -10.39 -22.41 -8.51
CA GLY A 206 -10.22 -23.83 -8.82
C GLY A 206 -11.43 -24.41 -9.55
N GLU A 207 -11.31 -25.66 -10.02
CA GLU A 207 -12.41 -26.35 -10.71
C GLU A 207 -13.63 -26.60 -9.82
N ALA A 208 -13.43 -26.76 -8.51
CA ALA A 208 -14.49 -27.02 -7.53
C ALA A 208 -15.11 -25.75 -6.92
N ASP A 209 -14.63 -24.56 -7.31
CA ASP A 209 -15.06 -23.29 -6.74
C ASP A 209 -16.40 -22.84 -7.32
N SER A 210 -17.15 -22.05 -6.55
CA SER A 210 -18.45 -21.52 -6.96
C SER A 210 -18.27 -20.15 -7.61
N LEU A 211 -18.98 -19.92 -8.72
CA LEU A 211 -18.91 -18.68 -9.50
C LEU A 211 -20.31 -18.14 -9.78
N ASP A 212 -20.71 -17.15 -9.00
CA ASP A 212 -22.02 -16.50 -9.10
C ASP A 212 -21.97 -15.34 -10.10
N HIS A 213 -23.01 -15.21 -10.94
CA HIS A 213 -23.19 -14.07 -11.84
C HIS A 213 -24.61 -13.55 -11.74
N PHE A 214 -24.80 -12.27 -11.46
CA PHE A 214 -26.12 -11.68 -11.32
C PHE A 214 -26.06 -10.14 -11.43
N SER A 215 -27.20 -9.54 -11.80
CA SER A 215 -27.37 -8.09 -11.75
C SER A 215 -28.23 -7.71 -10.54
N VAL A 216 -27.92 -6.57 -9.92
CA VAL A 216 -28.68 -5.98 -8.83
C VAL A 216 -29.06 -4.57 -9.23
N THR A 217 -30.34 -4.21 -9.05
CA THR A 217 -30.79 -2.81 -9.09
C THR A 217 -30.85 -2.29 -7.66
N ILE A 218 -30.15 -1.20 -7.40
CA ILE A 218 -30.09 -0.52 -6.11
C ILE A 218 -30.95 0.75 -6.23
N PRO A 219 -32.10 0.82 -5.53
CA PRO A 219 -32.99 1.96 -5.64
C PRO A 219 -32.34 3.22 -5.07
N ALA A 220 -32.72 4.38 -5.61
CA ALA A 220 -32.32 5.68 -5.06
C ALA A 220 -32.61 5.78 -3.55
N GLY A 221 -31.65 6.28 -2.77
CA GLY A 221 -31.71 6.37 -1.32
C GLY A 221 -31.82 5.03 -0.56
N GLY A 222 -31.61 3.90 -1.24
CA GLY A 222 -31.86 2.56 -0.70
C GLY A 222 -30.61 1.72 -0.50
N THR A 223 -30.79 0.60 0.20
CA THR A 223 -29.75 -0.44 0.38
C THR A 223 -30.32 -1.79 -0.01
N VAL A 224 -29.53 -2.58 -0.75
CA VAL A 224 -29.91 -3.92 -1.19
C VAL A 224 -28.83 -4.92 -0.77
N THR A 225 -29.26 -6.06 -0.23
CA THR A 225 -28.40 -7.23 -0.10
C THR A 225 -28.18 -7.82 -1.50
N ALA A 226 -26.96 -7.70 -2.00
CA ALA A 226 -26.58 -8.22 -3.31
C ALA A 226 -26.39 -9.74 -3.27
N ARG A 227 -25.74 -10.25 -2.21
CA ARG A 227 -25.51 -11.70 -2.03
C ARG A 227 -25.33 -12.05 -0.55
N GLU A 228 -25.91 -13.17 -0.15
CA GLU A 228 -25.61 -13.84 1.11
C GLU A 228 -25.01 -15.21 0.79
N ILE A 229 -23.82 -15.48 1.33
CA ILE A 229 -23.12 -16.75 1.16
C ILE A 229 -23.00 -17.40 2.54
N LEU A 230 -23.48 -18.64 2.66
CA LEU A 230 -23.52 -19.37 3.93
C LEU A 230 -22.43 -20.44 4.02
N GLY A 231 -22.04 -20.75 5.25
CA GLY A 231 -21.11 -21.82 5.62
C GLY A 231 -19.65 -21.36 5.71
N ASN A 232 -18.77 -22.34 5.97
CA ASN A 232 -17.34 -22.15 6.11
C ASN A 232 -16.66 -22.01 4.74
N ARG A 233 -16.40 -20.78 4.32
CA ARG A 233 -15.98 -20.46 2.95
C ARG A 233 -15.04 -19.26 2.92
N ALA A 234 -14.45 -19.02 1.75
CA ALA A 234 -13.81 -17.75 1.44
C ALA A 234 -14.28 -17.22 0.09
N ILE A 235 -14.51 -15.91 0.02
CA ILE A 235 -14.56 -15.21 -1.27
C ILE A 235 -13.12 -15.05 -1.75
N THR A 236 -12.84 -15.51 -2.97
CA THR A 236 -11.51 -15.46 -3.59
C THR A 236 -11.42 -14.42 -4.71
N GLY A 237 -12.57 -13.89 -5.13
CA GLY A 237 -12.61 -12.79 -6.06
C GLY A 237 -13.99 -12.18 -6.22
N ILE A 238 -14.02 -10.87 -6.47
CA ILE A 238 -15.22 -10.09 -6.78
C ILE A 238 -14.93 -9.28 -8.03
N ARG A 239 -15.84 -9.30 -9.00
CA ARG A 239 -15.89 -8.35 -10.11
C ARG A 239 -17.21 -7.59 -10.06
N ILE A 240 -17.15 -6.26 -10.15
CA ILE A 240 -18.33 -5.39 -10.14
C ILE A 240 -18.28 -4.48 -11.36
N VAL A 241 -19.33 -4.55 -12.18
CA VAL A 241 -19.50 -3.78 -13.41
C VAL A 241 -20.67 -2.82 -13.20
N PRO A 242 -20.43 -1.50 -13.03
CA PRO A 242 -21.50 -0.52 -13.04
C PRO A 242 -22.13 -0.44 -14.44
N LEU A 243 -23.45 -0.62 -14.50
CA LEU A 243 -24.21 -0.58 -15.73
C LEU A 243 -24.85 0.81 -15.90
N ASN A 244 -24.95 1.26 -17.14
CA ASN A 244 -25.60 2.53 -17.51
C ASN A 244 -25.00 3.75 -16.78
N LEU A 245 -23.66 3.78 -16.66
CA LEU A 245 -22.96 4.96 -16.20
C LEU A 245 -23.21 6.15 -17.14
N PRO A 246 -23.24 7.38 -16.62
CA PRO A 246 -23.34 8.59 -17.44
C PRO A 246 -22.09 8.77 -18.31
N ASP A 247 -22.20 9.57 -19.38
CA ASP A 247 -21.11 9.83 -20.31
C ASP A 247 -20.01 10.75 -19.71
N SER A 248 -20.40 11.65 -18.79
CA SER A 248 -19.48 12.59 -18.15
C SER A 248 -18.62 11.92 -17.08
N LYS A 249 -17.30 12.13 -17.13
CA LYS A 249 -16.36 11.62 -16.11
C LYS A 249 -16.67 12.16 -14.71
N ALA A 250 -17.08 13.42 -14.61
CA ALA A 250 -17.44 14.05 -13.34
C ALA A 250 -18.69 13.37 -12.74
N ASP A 251 -19.71 13.11 -13.58
CA ASP A 251 -20.90 12.39 -13.13
C ASP A 251 -20.60 10.93 -12.76
N VAL A 252 -19.71 10.25 -13.49
CA VAL A 252 -19.24 8.91 -13.10
C VAL A 252 -18.56 8.95 -11.73
N ALA A 253 -17.70 9.93 -11.48
CA ALA A 253 -17.06 10.11 -10.17
C ALA A 253 -18.08 10.35 -9.05
N ARG A 254 -19.11 11.14 -9.31
CA ARG A 254 -20.23 11.37 -8.39
C ARG A 254 -21.00 10.07 -8.10
N VAL A 255 -21.46 9.37 -9.14
CA VAL A 255 -22.22 8.11 -9.00
C VAL A 255 -21.45 7.05 -8.22
N LEU A 256 -20.15 6.91 -8.47
CA LEU A 256 -19.33 5.94 -7.76
C LEU A 256 -19.06 6.32 -6.29
N ARG A 257 -19.26 7.58 -5.91
CA ARG A 257 -19.19 8.07 -4.52
C ARG A 257 -20.53 7.92 -3.77
N GLU A 258 -21.64 8.01 -4.51
CA GLU A 258 -23.00 7.75 -4.03
C GLU A 258 -23.23 6.27 -3.70
N LEU A 259 -22.60 5.38 -4.46
CA LEU A 259 -22.65 3.93 -4.22
C LEU A 259 -21.63 3.52 -3.15
N THR A 260 -22.05 2.73 -2.16
CA THR A 260 -21.14 2.15 -1.15
C THR A 260 -21.21 0.65 -1.13
N LEU A 261 -20.04 0.00 -1.12
CA LEU A 261 -19.90 -1.44 -0.93
C LEU A 261 -19.83 -1.75 0.56
N GLN A 262 -20.64 -2.71 1.01
CA GLN A 262 -20.65 -3.18 2.39
C GLN A 262 -20.48 -4.70 2.43
N ILE A 263 -19.55 -5.20 3.25
CA ILE A 263 -19.43 -6.64 3.49
C ILE A 263 -19.34 -6.90 4.99
N THR A 264 -20.22 -7.79 5.48
CA THR A 264 -20.29 -8.22 6.88
C THR A 264 -19.95 -9.69 6.99
N TRP A 265 -19.10 -10.04 7.96
CA TRP A 265 -18.66 -11.40 8.22
C TRP A 265 -19.37 -12.02 9.42
N ASP A 266 -19.68 -13.30 9.30
CA ASP A 266 -20.22 -14.13 10.38
C ASP A 266 -21.45 -13.49 11.05
N ALA A 267 -21.31 -13.18 12.34
CA ALA A 267 -22.33 -12.57 13.18
C ALA A 267 -21.94 -11.13 13.60
N ASP A 268 -20.97 -10.51 12.90
CA ASP A 268 -20.59 -9.13 13.18
C ASP A 268 -21.79 -8.20 12.97
N ALA A 269 -21.94 -7.23 13.88
CA ALA A 269 -23.06 -6.29 13.87
C ALA A 269 -22.86 -5.18 12.83
N ASP A 270 -21.61 -4.81 12.58
CA ASP A 270 -21.19 -3.73 11.72
C ASP A 270 -20.39 -4.29 10.53
N PRO A 271 -20.46 -3.68 9.34
CA PRO A 271 -19.75 -4.18 8.18
C PRO A 271 -18.24 -3.99 8.35
N SER A 272 -17.47 -5.07 8.15
CA SER A 272 -16.00 -5.06 8.16
C SER A 272 -15.42 -4.37 6.92
N VAL A 273 -16.16 -4.38 5.82
CA VAL A 273 -15.88 -3.60 4.61
C VAL A 273 -16.93 -2.52 4.47
N TRP A 274 -16.52 -1.26 4.44
CA TRP A 274 -17.38 -0.13 4.09
C TRP A 274 -16.56 0.93 3.35
N ALA A 275 -16.89 1.20 2.08
CA ALA A 275 -16.26 2.26 1.30
C ALA A 275 -17.14 2.66 0.11
N PRO A 276 -17.01 3.90 -0.40
CA PRO A 276 -17.55 4.23 -1.71
C PRO A 276 -17.02 3.28 -2.79
N LEU A 277 -17.84 2.97 -3.78
CA LEU A 277 -17.58 1.87 -4.71
C LEU A 277 -16.26 2.07 -5.48
N GLY A 278 -16.04 3.26 -6.05
CA GLY A 278 -14.81 3.56 -6.79
C GLY A 278 -13.56 3.58 -5.89
N ASP A 279 -13.69 4.10 -4.68
CA ASP A 279 -12.61 4.22 -3.69
C ASP A 279 -12.14 2.84 -3.19
N PHE A 280 -13.08 1.90 -2.92
CA PHE A 280 -12.73 0.52 -2.54
C PHE A 280 -11.80 -0.16 -3.56
N PHE A 281 -11.91 0.20 -4.84
CA PHE A 281 -11.13 -0.38 -5.92
C PHE A 281 -9.96 0.51 -6.35
N GLY A 282 -9.55 1.51 -5.56
CA GLY A 282 -8.36 2.29 -5.88
C GLY A 282 -8.48 3.19 -7.10
N SER A 283 -9.70 3.48 -7.56
CA SER A 283 -9.97 3.99 -8.90
C SER A 283 -10.39 5.46 -8.93
N VAL A 284 -10.18 6.19 -7.84
CA VAL A 284 -10.60 7.59 -7.70
C VAL A 284 -9.75 8.55 -8.55
N PRO A 285 -10.30 9.67 -9.08
CA PRO A 285 -11.72 9.99 -9.15
C PRO A 285 -12.45 9.14 -10.20
N GLY A 286 -13.60 8.58 -9.83
CA GLY A 286 -14.44 7.81 -10.74
C GLY A 286 -13.90 6.43 -11.11
N LEU A 287 -13.86 6.15 -12.42
CA LEU A 287 -13.45 4.87 -12.99
C LEU A 287 -12.15 5.05 -13.77
N GLN A 288 -11.03 4.78 -13.10
CA GLN A 288 -9.67 4.79 -13.66
C GLN A 288 -9.24 3.36 -13.99
N THR A 289 -8.75 3.13 -15.22
CA THR A 289 -8.24 1.83 -15.65
C THR A 289 -6.79 1.66 -15.19
N TYR A 290 -6.55 0.68 -14.33
CA TYR A 290 -5.21 0.32 -13.85
C TYR A 290 -5.23 -1.11 -13.31
N ARG A 291 -4.06 -1.74 -13.19
CA ARG A 291 -3.98 -3.13 -12.71
C ARG A 291 -2.96 -3.30 -11.59
N SER A 292 -3.42 -3.80 -10.44
CA SER A 292 -2.58 -4.26 -9.33
C SER A 292 -2.88 -5.73 -9.02
N LEU A 293 -2.13 -6.34 -8.10
CA LEU A 293 -2.38 -7.73 -7.71
C LEU A 293 -3.73 -7.89 -6.98
N PRO A 294 -4.00 -7.18 -5.87
CA PRO A 294 -5.21 -7.45 -5.07
C PRO A 294 -6.48 -6.84 -5.64
N LEU A 295 -6.41 -5.77 -6.44
CA LEU A 295 -7.59 -5.11 -7.01
C LEU A 295 -7.25 -4.18 -8.19
N GLY A 296 -8.26 -3.70 -8.90
CA GLY A 296 -8.09 -2.71 -9.95
C GLY A 296 -9.31 -2.59 -10.85
N SER A 297 -9.09 -2.04 -12.04
CA SER A 297 -10.15 -1.86 -13.04
C SER A 297 -9.60 -2.04 -14.45
N THR A 298 -10.31 -2.79 -15.28
CA THR A 298 -9.89 -3.12 -16.65
C THR A 298 -10.84 -2.54 -17.69
N SER A 299 -10.30 -2.19 -18.86
CA SER A 299 -11.09 -1.79 -20.02
C SER A 299 -12.02 -2.95 -20.45
N GLY A 300 -13.33 -2.71 -20.45
CA GLY A 300 -14.35 -3.75 -20.66
C GLY A 300 -15.34 -3.94 -19.52
N GLY A 301 -15.30 -3.08 -18.49
CA GLY A 301 -16.54 -2.66 -17.84
C GLY A 301 -16.63 -2.81 -16.33
N GLY A 302 -15.55 -3.07 -15.59
CA GLY A 302 -15.70 -3.10 -14.14
C GLY A 302 -14.44 -3.33 -13.34
N PHE A 303 -14.61 -3.14 -12.05
CA PHE A 303 -13.60 -3.35 -11.04
C PHE A 303 -13.40 -4.84 -10.75
N TYR A 304 -12.21 -5.22 -10.31
CA TYR A 304 -11.93 -6.53 -9.73
C TYR A 304 -11.26 -6.40 -8.36
N SER A 305 -11.48 -7.38 -7.50
CA SER A 305 -10.73 -7.62 -6.27
C SER A 305 -10.44 -9.11 -6.17
N HIS A 306 -9.21 -9.44 -5.77
CA HIS A 306 -8.68 -10.78 -5.51
C HIS A 306 -8.36 -10.98 -4.02
N TRP A 307 -8.75 -10.05 -3.15
CA TRP A 307 -8.58 -10.22 -1.71
C TRP A 307 -9.25 -11.52 -1.26
N PHE A 308 -8.53 -12.31 -0.47
CA PHE A 308 -9.03 -13.55 0.10
C PHE A 308 -9.84 -13.25 1.36
N MET A 309 -11.16 -13.41 1.31
CA MET A 309 -12.04 -13.00 2.41
C MET A 309 -12.72 -14.24 3.04
N PRO A 310 -12.09 -14.87 4.06
CA PRO A 310 -12.66 -16.05 4.72
C PRO A 310 -13.73 -15.67 5.75
N PHE A 311 -14.70 -16.55 5.94
CA PHE A 311 -15.75 -16.48 6.96
C PHE A 311 -16.22 -17.89 7.34
N SER A 312 -16.72 -18.04 8.55
CA SER A 312 -17.05 -19.35 9.14
C SER A 312 -18.53 -19.71 9.02
N GLN A 313 -19.40 -18.70 9.04
CA GLN A 313 -20.85 -18.88 9.03
C GLN A 313 -21.52 -18.18 7.87
N ARG A 314 -21.15 -16.93 7.60
CA ARG A 314 -21.83 -16.08 6.63
C ARG A 314 -20.92 -14.97 6.08
N GLY A 315 -21.01 -14.72 4.77
CA GLY A 315 -20.55 -13.49 4.13
C GLY A 315 -21.74 -12.77 3.51
N LEU A 316 -22.03 -11.55 3.96
CA LEU A 316 -23.15 -10.75 3.49
C LEU A 316 -22.63 -9.54 2.72
N ILE A 317 -22.89 -9.50 1.41
CA ILE A 317 -22.52 -8.39 0.52
C ILE A 317 -23.76 -7.55 0.27
N ALA A 318 -23.68 -6.26 0.60
CA ALA A 318 -24.71 -5.27 0.38
C ALA A 318 -24.16 -4.05 -0.36
N VAL A 319 -25.05 -3.33 -1.03
CA VAL A 319 -24.74 -2.05 -1.68
C VAL A 319 -25.81 -1.03 -1.30
N SER A 320 -25.36 0.17 -0.92
CA SER A 320 -26.25 1.32 -0.72
C SER A 320 -26.06 2.33 -1.84
N ASN A 321 -27.13 3.05 -2.15
CA ASN A 321 -27.16 4.13 -3.13
C ASN A 321 -27.72 5.38 -2.45
N ASP A 322 -26.85 6.35 -2.17
CA ASP A 322 -27.25 7.64 -1.60
C ASP A 322 -27.59 8.70 -2.67
N GLY A 323 -27.60 8.29 -3.95
CA GLY A 323 -28.01 9.11 -5.08
C GLY A 323 -29.53 9.16 -5.27
N ASP A 324 -29.95 9.95 -6.24
CA ASP A 324 -31.34 10.25 -6.59
C ASP A 324 -31.90 9.38 -7.75
N GLU A 325 -31.04 8.57 -8.37
CA GLU A 325 -31.40 7.66 -9.45
C GLU A 325 -31.12 6.21 -9.07
N ASP A 326 -31.96 5.29 -9.54
CA ASP A 326 -31.69 3.85 -9.44
C ASP A 326 -30.40 3.51 -10.19
N ARG A 327 -29.55 2.70 -9.57
CA ARG A 327 -28.29 2.23 -10.17
C ARG A 327 -28.31 0.73 -10.35
N GLN A 328 -27.62 0.24 -11.37
CA GLN A 328 -27.53 -1.19 -11.63
C GLN A 328 -26.08 -1.64 -11.65
N LEU A 329 -25.78 -2.73 -10.94
CA LEU A 329 -24.46 -3.34 -10.89
C LEU A 329 -24.57 -4.80 -11.34
N PHE A 330 -23.62 -5.24 -12.16
CA PHE A 330 -23.42 -6.65 -12.48
C PHE A 330 -22.27 -7.22 -11.66
N PHE A 331 -22.54 -8.27 -10.91
CA PHE A 331 -21.60 -8.96 -10.04
C PHE A 331 -21.11 -10.25 -10.67
N THR A 332 -19.82 -10.53 -10.52
CA THR A 332 -19.28 -11.88 -10.58
C THR A 332 -18.55 -12.16 -9.27
N ILE A 333 -18.95 -13.18 -8.52
CA ILE A 333 -18.33 -13.52 -7.23
C ILE A 333 -17.81 -14.94 -7.29
N CYS A 334 -16.51 -15.11 -7.03
CA CYS A 334 -15.89 -16.40 -6.84
C CYS A 334 -15.71 -16.70 -5.35
N HIS A 335 -16.10 -17.90 -4.92
CA HIS A 335 -15.96 -18.33 -3.54
C HIS A 335 -15.80 -19.84 -3.42
N LYS A 336 -14.96 -20.29 -2.49
CA LYS A 336 -14.63 -21.71 -2.28
C LYS A 336 -15.00 -22.18 -0.86
N PRO A 337 -15.40 -23.45 -0.66
CA PRO A 337 -15.44 -24.03 0.67
C PRO A 337 -14.02 -24.13 1.24
N LEU A 338 -13.89 -23.97 2.56
CA LEU A 338 -12.61 -24.16 3.24
C LEU A 338 -12.58 -25.53 3.93
N GLU A 339 -11.48 -26.26 3.74
CA GLU A 339 -11.27 -27.57 4.39
C GLU A 339 -11.14 -27.45 5.90
N GLN A 340 -10.47 -26.39 6.36
CA GLN A 340 -10.32 -26.04 7.77
C GLN A 340 -11.30 -24.93 8.14
N SER A 341 -11.70 -24.87 9.42
CA SER A 341 -12.57 -23.78 9.89
C SER A 341 -11.88 -22.43 9.73
N ALA A 342 -12.60 -21.45 9.19
CA ALA A 342 -12.19 -20.06 9.15
C ALA A 342 -12.18 -19.37 10.52
N ASP A 343 -12.61 -20.05 11.60
CA ASP A 343 -12.56 -19.51 12.96
C ASP A 343 -11.12 -19.13 13.37
N GLY A 344 -10.13 -19.88 12.85
CA GLY A 344 -8.71 -19.62 13.08
C GLY A 344 -8.08 -18.60 12.13
N LEU A 345 -8.83 -18.11 11.14
CA LEU A 345 -8.38 -17.11 10.18
C LEU A 345 -8.83 -15.71 10.60
N LEU A 346 -8.04 -14.71 10.23
CA LEU A 346 -8.41 -13.31 10.30
C LEU A 346 -9.51 -12.99 9.28
N ARG A 347 -10.25 -11.91 9.49
CA ARG A 347 -11.25 -11.37 8.57
C ARG A 347 -10.67 -10.19 7.80
N PHE A 348 -11.03 -10.08 6.53
CA PHE A 348 -10.65 -8.95 5.69
C PHE A 348 -11.48 -7.72 6.04
N HIS A 349 -10.84 -6.57 6.16
CA HIS A 349 -11.48 -5.29 6.40
C HIS A 349 -11.00 -4.27 5.38
N ALA A 350 -11.90 -3.35 5.01
CA ALA A 350 -11.56 -2.19 4.22
C ALA A 350 -12.47 -1.01 4.61
N LYS A 351 -11.88 0.12 5.01
CA LYS A 351 -12.64 1.27 5.50
C LYS A 351 -12.19 2.56 4.85
N TRP A 352 -13.16 3.29 4.30
CA TRP A 352 -12.97 4.65 3.81
C TRP A 352 -13.10 5.66 4.96
N HIS A 353 -12.19 6.63 5.01
CA HIS A 353 -12.34 7.79 5.90
C HIS A 353 -11.47 8.97 5.46
N ARG A 354 -11.65 10.10 6.15
CA ARG A 354 -10.83 11.31 6.04
C ARG A 354 -10.79 12.05 7.37
N ASP A 355 -9.68 12.72 7.68
CA ASP A 355 -9.55 13.71 8.77
C ASP A 355 -10.12 13.27 10.14
N ILE A 356 -9.95 12.00 10.53
CA ILE A 356 -10.40 11.47 11.83
C ILE A 356 -9.23 10.99 12.70
N PHE A 357 -9.49 10.96 14.01
CA PHE A 357 -8.53 10.53 15.04
C PHE A 357 -7.22 11.32 15.05
N LEU A 358 -7.24 12.57 14.58
CA LEU A 358 -6.08 13.47 14.55
C LEU A 358 -5.72 13.97 15.95
N GLU A 359 -6.67 13.93 16.89
CA GLU A 359 -6.47 14.39 18.26
C GLU A 359 -5.49 13.51 19.05
N LYS A 360 -5.33 12.22 18.67
CA LYS A 360 -4.37 11.32 19.32
C LYS A 360 -2.93 11.76 19.05
N PRO A 361 -2.45 11.81 17.79
CA PRO A 361 -1.09 12.26 17.51
C PRO A 361 -0.85 13.70 17.98
N GLN A 362 -1.83 14.61 17.87
CA GLN A 362 -1.69 15.99 18.38
C GLN A 362 -1.44 16.07 19.89
N LYS A 363 -2.18 15.28 20.70
CA LYS A 363 -1.95 15.24 22.15
C LYS A 363 -0.57 14.68 22.52
N GLU A 364 0.00 13.86 21.65
CA GLU A 364 1.33 13.28 21.81
C GLU A 364 2.44 14.20 21.29
N GLY A 365 2.10 15.36 20.68
CA GLY A 365 3.08 16.28 20.09
C GLY A 365 3.55 15.90 18.69
N ARG A 366 2.76 15.08 17.98
CA ARG A 366 2.98 14.63 16.60
C ARG A 366 1.97 15.28 15.65
N ASP A 367 1.82 16.59 15.72
CA ASP A 367 0.70 17.34 15.10
C ASP A 367 0.52 17.10 13.60
N ILE A 368 1.60 16.77 12.89
CA ILE A 368 1.65 16.53 11.45
C ILE A 368 1.19 15.13 11.03
N ASP A 369 1.12 14.17 11.97
CA ASP A 369 0.77 12.79 11.66
C ASP A 369 -0.73 12.65 11.35
N TRP A 370 -1.05 12.41 10.08
CA TRP A 370 -2.40 12.14 9.61
C TRP A 370 -2.71 10.64 9.73
N THR A 371 -3.79 10.32 10.43
CA THR A 371 -4.13 8.93 10.76
C THR A 371 -4.53 8.13 9.52
N LEU A 372 -3.83 7.02 9.25
CA LEU A 372 -4.28 6.01 8.29
C LEU A 372 -5.17 4.97 9.00
N LEU A 373 -4.66 4.31 10.04
CA LEU A 373 -5.34 3.21 10.73
C LEU A 373 -4.98 3.14 12.21
N LEU A 374 -5.98 3.05 13.08
CA LEU A 374 -5.81 2.78 14.51
C LEU A 374 -6.61 1.53 14.89
N LEU A 375 -5.93 0.54 15.43
CA LEU A 375 -6.51 -0.67 15.97
C LEU A 375 -5.87 -0.99 17.31
N ASP A 376 -6.67 -1.37 18.29
CA ASP A 376 -6.22 -1.72 19.65
C ASP A 376 -6.78 -3.06 20.13
N ASN A 377 -7.29 -3.86 19.18
CA ASN A 377 -8.20 -4.96 19.46
C ASN A 377 -7.60 -6.34 19.15
N GLY A 378 -6.28 -6.51 19.14
CA GLY A 378 -5.60 -7.80 19.01
C GLY A 378 -4.97 -8.03 17.64
N PRO A 379 -4.67 -9.29 17.26
CA PRO A 379 -3.76 -9.55 16.16
C PRO A 379 -4.37 -9.29 14.79
N GLY A 380 -3.53 -8.87 13.86
CA GLY A 380 -3.88 -8.59 12.48
C GLY A 380 -2.69 -8.32 11.58
N ARG A 381 -2.98 -7.90 10.35
CA ARG A 381 -2.00 -7.56 9.32
C ARG A 381 -2.48 -6.34 8.53
N PHE A 382 -1.72 -5.25 8.56
CA PHE A 382 -1.95 -4.12 7.66
C PHE A 382 -1.45 -4.47 6.26
N CYS A 383 -2.32 -4.27 5.27
CA CYS A 383 -2.11 -4.73 3.89
C CYS A 383 -2.07 -3.58 2.86
N GLY A 384 -2.02 -2.33 3.33
CA GLY A 384 -1.83 -1.15 2.50
C GLY A 384 -3.06 -0.27 2.36
N VAL A 385 -2.97 0.67 1.42
CA VAL A 385 -3.91 1.78 1.27
C VAL A 385 -4.13 2.17 -0.19
N GLN A 386 -5.32 2.70 -0.43
CA GLN A 386 -5.62 3.64 -1.50
C GLN A 386 -5.62 5.02 -0.86
N MET A 387 -4.91 6.00 -1.44
CA MET A 387 -4.94 7.39 -0.97
C MET A 387 -5.39 8.33 -2.08
N HIS A 388 -6.39 9.13 -1.77
CA HIS A 388 -6.94 10.19 -2.62
C HIS A 388 -6.50 11.53 -2.07
N VAL A 389 -5.82 12.31 -2.90
CA VAL A 389 -5.45 13.68 -2.59
C VAL A 389 -6.17 14.60 -3.55
N TRP A 390 -6.85 15.61 -3.02
CA TRP A 390 -7.28 16.77 -3.80
C TRP A 390 -6.45 17.97 -3.36
N ASN A 391 -5.50 18.35 -4.21
CA ASN A 391 -4.59 19.45 -3.96
C ASN A 391 -4.82 20.51 -5.03
N HIS A 392 -5.47 21.59 -4.64
CA HIS A 392 -5.87 22.66 -5.56
C HIS A 392 -5.19 23.97 -5.18
N TRP A 393 -4.74 24.72 -6.18
CA TRP A 393 -4.19 26.07 -5.98
C TRP A 393 -4.57 27.03 -7.10
N SER A 394 -4.63 28.32 -6.76
CA SER A 394 -4.76 29.38 -7.75
C SER A 394 -3.47 29.57 -8.54
N ASP A 395 -3.58 30.13 -9.75
CA ASP A 395 -2.40 30.50 -10.55
C ASP A 395 -1.39 31.32 -9.74
N PRO A 396 -0.10 30.95 -9.76
CA PRO A 396 0.91 31.66 -9.01
C PRO A 396 1.16 33.07 -9.57
N ASP A 397 1.54 34.00 -8.69
CA ASP A 397 2.06 35.32 -9.06
C ASP A 397 3.49 35.49 -8.50
N PRO A 398 4.53 35.53 -9.35
CA PRO A 398 4.50 35.51 -10.81
C PRO A 398 4.10 34.13 -11.37
N PRO A 399 3.54 34.08 -12.61
CA PRO A 399 3.15 32.82 -13.24
C PRO A 399 4.34 31.89 -13.42
N ALA A 400 4.06 30.58 -13.50
CA ALA A 400 5.05 29.60 -13.86
C ALA A 400 5.68 29.94 -15.22
N LYS A 401 7.01 29.83 -15.32
CA LYS A 401 7.75 30.20 -16.53
C LYS A 401 7.51 29.23 -17.69
N ASP A 402 7.12 28.00 -17.35
CA ASP A 402 6.77 26.92 -18.27
C ASP A 402 5.50 26.23 -17.73
N TRP A 403 5.05 25.15 -18.39
CA TRP A 403 3.96 24.28 -17.91
C TRP A 403 4.25 23.58 -16.57
N TRP A 404 5.46 23.76 -16.03
CA TRP A 404 5.96 23.22 -14.78
C TRP A 404 6.21 24.34 -13.77
N TYR A 405 5.89 24.10 -12.49
CA TYR A 405 5.97 25.11 -11.44
C TYR A 405 7.37 25.42 -10.94
N GLY A 406 8.40 24.68 -11.36
CA GLY A 406 9.78 24.83 -10.92
C GLY A 406 10.14 23.95 -9.72
N ASN A 407 11.43 23.79 -9.47
CA ASN A 407 11.97 22.93 -8.41
C ASN A 407 12.74 23.78 -7.37
N GLY A 408 12.67 23.37 -6.11
CA GLY A 408 13.43 23.95 -5.00
C GLY A 408 13.19 25.44 -4.86
N GLY A 409 14.27 26.22 -4.70
CA GLY A 409 14.20 27.68 -4.57
C GLY A 409 13.75 28.44 -5.82
N SER A 410 13.53 27.75 -6.95
CA SER A 410 13.06 28.35 -8.21
C SER A 410 11.58 28.07 -8.49
N LYS A 411 10.84 27.52 -7.53
CA LYS A 411 9.41 27.24 -7.68
C LYS A 411 8.56 28.52 -7.66
N SER A 412 7.58 28.59 -8.55
CA SER A 412 6.53 29.61 -8.59
C SER A 412 5.46 29.37 -7.53
N ILE A 413 5.28 28.11 -7.11
CA ILE A 413 4.40 27.70 -6.04
C ILE A 413 4.91 26.44 -5.36
N ASP A 414 4.70 26.34 -4.05
CA ASP A 414 4.96 25.12 -3.29
C ASP A 414 3.78 24.15 -3.42
N TRP A 415 3.64 23.54 -4.59
CA TRP A 415 2.48 22.73 -4.93
C TRP A 415 2.54 21.32 -4.34
N TRP A 416 3.73 20.77 -4.07
CA TRP A 416 3.87 19.33 -3.77
C TRP A 416 3.27 18.94 -2.42
N TRP A 417 2.41 17.92 -2.41
CA TRP A 417 1.70 17.45 -1.22
C TRP A 417 2.42 16.32 -0.48
N GLY A 418 3.22 15.54 -1.21
CA GLY A 418 3.67 14.22 -0.77
C GLY A 418 5.02 14.18 -0.06
N GLU A 419 5.54 15.29 0.48
CA GLU A 419 6.78 15.24 1.30
C GLU A 419 6.62 14.37 2.57
N GLY A 420 5.39 14.12 3.03
CA GLY A 420 5.15 13.51 4.33
C GLY A 420 5.50 12.03 4.44
N ASP A 421 6.22 11.65 5.50
CA ASP A 421 6.64 10.28 5.78
C ASP A 421 5.51 9.39 6.31
N GLU A 422 5.47 8.13 5.87
CA GLU A 422 4.69 7.11 6.57
C GLU A 422 5.35 6.71 7.89
N LYS A 423 4.52 6.50 8.92
CA LYS A 423 4.96 6.11 10.26
C LYS A 423 4.06 5.01 10.81
N PHE A 424 4.61 3.82 11.03
CA PHE A 424 3.85 2.68 11.54
C PHE A 424 4.33 2.26 12.91
N PHE A 425 3.43 2.35 13.89
CA PHE A 425 3.59 1.95 15.27
C PHE A 425 2.92 0.59 15.49
N VAL A 426 3.68 -0.40 15.91
CA VAL A 426 3.24 -1.79 16.12
C VAL A 426 3.37 -2.18 17.59
N ASP A 427 2.32 -2.78 18.12
CA ASP A 427 2.29 -3.42 19.45
C ASP A 427 2.76 -2.49 20.60
N GLY A 428 2.25 -1.26 20.63
CA GLY A 428 2.49 -0.28 21.69
C GLY A 428 3.85 0.41 21.67
N GLU A 429 4.59 0.30 20.56
CA GLU A 429 5.89 0.98 20.44
C GLU A 429 5.76 2.52 20.51
N LYS A 430 6.82 3.15 21.02
CA LYS A 430 6.92 4.61 21.18
C LYS A 430 7.67 5.30 20.05
N PHE A 431 8.39 4.53 19.24
CA PHE A 431 9.05 4.99 18.03
C PHE A 431 8.73 3.97 16.93
N PRO A 432 8.32 4.41 15.74
CA PRO A 432 7.75 3.52 14.74
C PRO A 432 8.81 2.58 14.14
N SER A 433 8.46 1.30 13.97
CA SER A 433 9.33 0.32 13.31
C SER A 433 9.46 0.55 11.80
N SER A 434 8.54 1.35 11.23
CA SER A 434 8.61 1.86 9.86
C SER A 434 8.53 3.38 9.89
N PHE A 435 9.55 4.03 9.36
CA PHE A 435 9.63 5.48 9.21
C PHE A 435 10.06 5.78 7.77
N GLY A 436 9.23 6.51 7.04
CA GLY A 436 9.34 6.83 5.62
C GLY A 436 10.41 7.84 5.22
N THR A 437 10.29 8.35 3.99
CA THR A 437 11.06 9.52 3.48
C THR A 437 10.22 10.45 2.57
N GLY A 438 8.91 10.21 2.50
CA GLY A 438 7.99 10.82 1.55
C GLY A 438 6.80 9.93 1.23
N SER A 439 5.66 10.55 0.93
CA SER A 439 4.42 9.85 0.58
C SER A 439 4.53 9.18 -0.80
N GLU A 440 5.28 9.77 -1.75
CA GLU A 440 5.59 9.11 -3.01
C GLU A 440 6.54 7.95 -2.84
N ASP A 441 7.50 8.09 -1.91
CA ASP A 441 8.53 7.11 -1.63
C ASP A 441 7.92 5.86 -0.98
N TYR A 442 6.98 6.07 -0.06
CA TYR A 442 6.10 5.04 0.52
C TYR A 442 5.40 4.23 -0.57
N VAL A 443 4.71 4.90 -1.49
CA VAL A 443 4.02 4.26 -2.62
C VAL A 443 5.04 3.49 -3.48
N GLY A 444 6.19 4.12 -3.73
CA GLY A 444 7.33 3.54 -4.42
C GLY A 444 7.66 4.21 -5.75
N TYR A 445 7.21 5.45 -5.95
CA TYR A 445 7.75 6.34 -6.99
C TYR A 445 8.63 7.42 -6.34
N ALA A 446 9.12 8.39 -7.11
CA ALA A 446 10.01 9.42 -6.58
C ALA A 446 9.82 10.75 -7.31
N TRP A 447 10.43 11.80 -6.73
CA TRP A 447 10.53 13.12 -7.32
C TRP A 447 9.17 13.72 -7.65
N ALA A 448 8.19 13.60 -6.75
CA ALA A 448 6.85 14.15 -6.94
C ALA A 448 6.13 13.72 -8.24
N ALA A 449 6.63 12.69 -8.92
CA ALA A 449 6.33 12.41 -10.32
C ALA A 449 6.45 13.65 -11.23
N GLU A 450 7.40 14.56 -10.95
CA GLU A 450 7.63 15.82 -11.66
C GLU A 450 7.51 15.62 -13.18
N PRO A 451 6.90 16.59 -13.89
CA PRO A 451 6.33 16.48 -15.22
C PRO A 451 7.01 15.49 -16.17
N PRO A 452 6.23 14.64 -16.87
CA PRO A 452 4.82 14.80 -17.21
C PRO A 452 3.77 14.22 -16.23
N PHE A 453 4.04 14.11 -14.91
CA PHE A 453 3.10 13.51 -13.94
C PHE A 453 2.56 12.17 -14.44
N PRO A 454 3.45 11.19 -14.72
CA PRO A 454 3.05 9.95 -15.34
C PRO A 454 2.09 9.15 -14.46
N MET A 455 0.98 8.68 -15.04
CA MET A 455 0.23 7.57 -14.47
C MET A 455 1.02 6.27 -14.66
N PHE A 456 0.90 5.33 -13.73
CA PHE A 456 1.54 4.02 -13.81
C PHE A 456 0.78 2.96 -13.03
N ASP A 457 0.99 1.69 -13.39
CA ASP A 457 0.55 0.56 -12.60
C ASP A 457 1.66 -0.49 -12.42
N SER A 458 1.67 -1.13 -11.26
CA SER A 458 2.52 -2.27 -10.92
C SER A 458 1.74 -3.19 -9.99
N PRO A 459 2.25 -4.39 -9.64
CA PRO A 459 1.51 -5.29 -8.78
C PRO A 459 1.18 -4.74 -7.39
N TYR A 460 2.04 -3.89 -6.83
CA TYR A 460 1.93 -3.42 -5.44
C TYR A 460 1.84 -1.89 -5.31
N ALA A 461 2.10 -1.14 -6.38
CA ALA A 461 2.14 0.31 -6.38
C ALA A 461 1.55 0.90 -7.67
N CYS A 462 0.61 1.83 -7.56
CA CYS A 462 -0.06 2.43 -8.71
C CYS A 462 -0.29 3.93 -8.49
N GLN A 463 -0.29 4.69 -9.60
CA GLN A 463 -0.86 6.03 -9.68
C GLN A 463 -1.91 6.03 -10.79
N PRO A 464 -3.16 5.58 -10.50
CA PRO A 464 -4.19 5.45 -11.52
C PRO A 464 -4.65 6.78 -12.10
N PHE A 465 -4.46 7.88 -11.36
CA PHE A 465 -4.83 9.21 -11.81
C PHE A 465 -3.97 10.28 -11.15
N VAL A 466 -3.61 11.28 -11.94
CA VAL A 466 -3.09 12.56 -11.50
C VAL A 466 -3.47 13.58 -12.58
N GLU A 467 -3.81 14.80 -12.18
CA GLU A 467 -4.05 15.87 -13.14
C GLU A 467 -2.81 16.14 -13.98
N LEU A 468 -2.99 16.56 -15.24
CA LEU A 468 -1.88 16.81 -16.16
C LEU A 468 -0.89 17.88 -15.65
N ASN A 469 -1.36 18.77 -14.78
CA ASN A 469 -0.58 19.78 -14.09
C ASN A 469 -0.48 19.52 -12.59
N ALA A 470 -0.88 18.34 -12.10
CA ALA A 470 -1.01 17.98 -10.68
C ALA A 470 -1.93 18.88 -9.82
N ASN A 471 -2.61 19.87 -10.41
CA ASN A 471 -3.53 20.78 -9.73
C ASN A 471 -4.93 20.19 -9.73
N GLY A 472 -5.25 19.44 -8.67
CA GLY A 472 -6.53 18.80 -8.47
C GLY A 472 -6.36 17.40 -7.89
N HIS A 473 -6.96 16.40 -8.53
CA HIS A 473 -6.95 15.04 -7.99
C HIS A 473 -5.65 14.29 -8.28
N THR A 474 -5.16 13.60 -7.26
CA THR A 474 -4.13 12.57 -7.35
C THR A 474 -4.63 11.32 -6.63
N SER A 475 -4.42 10.16 -7.23
CA SER A 475 -4.81 8.87 -6.68
C SER A 475 -3.63 7.93 -6.74
N VAL A 476 -3.28 7.38 -5.58
CA VAL A 476 -2.18 6.45 -5.43
C VAL A 476 -2.63 5.23 -4.65
N ASN A 477 -2.03 4.08 -4.93
CA ASN A 477 -2.27 2.84 -4.22
C ASN A 477 -0.94 2.20 -3.83
N ARG A 478 -0.86 1.72 -2.60
CA ARG A 478 0.26 0.92 -2.07
C ARG A 478 -0.31 -0.31 -1.38
N PHE A 479 0.04 -1.50 -1.84
CA PHE A 479 -0.42 -2.77 -1.28
C PHE A 479 0.75 -3.53 -0.66
N HIS A 480 0.63 -3.85 0.62
CA HIS A 480 1.59 -4.66 1.35
C HIS A 480 1.18 -6.13 1.30
N ILE A 481 1.82 -6.90 0.41
CA ILE A 481 1.47 -8.31 0.17
C ILE A 481 2.51 -9.24 0.76
N CYS A 482 3.75 -9.21 0.27
CA CYS A 482 4.84 -9.95 0.90
C CYS A 482 5.38 -9.24 2.13
N ASP A 483 5.37 -7.91 2.09
CA ASP A 483 5.81 -6.94 3.09
C ASP A 483 4.65 -6.40 3.93
N ASP A 484 3.64 -7.24 4.21
CA ASP A 484 2.58 -6.93 5.18
C ASP A 484 3.15 -6.59 6.56
N ILE A 485 2.39 -5.79 7.31
CA ILE A 485 2.81 -5.36 8.66
C ILE A 485 1.98 -6.12 9.69
N PRO A 486 2.52 -7.20 10.26
CA PRO A 486 1.85 -7.96 11.30
C PRO A 486 1.85 -7.19 12.62
N PHE A 487 0.76 -7.31 13.38
CA PHE A 487 0.63 -6.82 14.75
C PHE A 487 -0.06 -7.86 15.63
N GLN A 488 0.31 -7.93 16.89
CA GLN A 488 -0.22 -8.88 17.87
C GLN A 488 -1.31 -8.27 18.77
N THR A 489 -1.17 -6.99 19.09
CA THR A 489 -2.06 -6.28 20.03
C THR A 489 -2.71 -5.07 19.40
N ASP A 490 -1.91 -4.19 18.78
CA ASP A 490 -2.36 -2.90 18.31
C ASP A 490 -1.50 -2.41 17.14
N PHE A 491 -2.10 -1.54 16.33
CA PHE A 491 -1.49 -0.93 15.17
C PHE A 491 -1.89 0.54 15.09
N GLY A 492 -0.89 1.41 14.92
CA GLY A 492 -1.06 2.82 14.63
C GLY A 492 -0.33 3.20 13.35
N GLY A 493 -1.05 3.32 12.25
CA GLY A 493 -0.49 3.79 10.98
C GLY A 493 -0.81 5.25 10.72
N TYR A 494 0.20 6.01 10.32
CA TYR A 494 0.12 7.43 10.04
C TYR A 494 0.89 7.77 8.76
N ILE A 495 0.55 8.91 8.16
CA ILE A 495 1.35 9.57 7.12
C ILE A 495 1.40 11.06 7.43
N GLU A 496 2.55 11.69 7.30
CA GLU A 496 2.64 13.12 7.57
C GLU A 496 1.90 13.97 6.55
N LYS A 497 1.40 15.11 7.03
CA LYS A 497 0.67 16.06 6.21
C LYS A 497 1.14 17.49 6.47
N TYR A 498 2.19 17.90 5.76
CA TYR A 498 2.77 19.26 5.85
C TYR A 498 1.81 20.38 5.43
N LYS A 499 0.92 20.10 4.47
CA LYS A 499 -0.10 21.05 4.03
C LYS A 499 -1.39 20.82 4.79
N GLY A 500 -1.80 21.79 5.60
CA GLY A 500 -3.14 21.80 6.16
C GLY A 500 -4.23 21.74 5.07
N ASN A 501 -5.47 21.46 5.48
CA ASN A 501 -6.62 21.41 4.55
C ASN A 501 -6.75 22.68 3.69
N THR A 502 -6.33 23.81 4.26
CA THR A 502 -6.12 25.08 3.57
C THR A 502 -4.65 25.48 3.69
N TRP A 503 -4.06 25.95 2.59
CA TRP A 503 -2.70 26.50 2.59
C TRP A 503 -2.61 27.71 1.65
N GLY A 504 -1.66 28.62 1.92
CA GLY A 504 -1.69 29.93 1.26
C GLY A 504 -2.99 30.69 1.51
N GLU A 505 -3.36 31.60 0.61
CA GLU A 505 -4.61 32.36 0.74
C GLU A 505 -5.84 31.66 0.13
N LYS A 506 -5.64 30.84 -0.91
CA LYS A 506 -6.71 30.29 -1.76
C LYS A 506 -6.48 28.83 -2.19
N ASN A 507 -5.59 28.11 -1.52
CA ASN A 507 -5.23 26.75 -1.90
C ASN A 507 -5.75 25.75 -0.87
N SER A 508 -5.97 24.51 -1.31
CA SER A 508 -6.50 23.43 -0.50
C SER A 508 -5.71 22.14 -0.69
N CYS A 509 -5.63 21.32 0.35
CA CYS A 509 -4.99 20.00 0.31
C CYS A 509 -5.78 19.01 1.18
N LEU A 510 -6.68 18.25 0.56
CA LEU A 510 -7.60 17.34 1.24
C LEU A 510 -7.19 15.90 0.98
N TYR A 511 -7.16 15.08 2.03
CA TYR A 511 -6.82 13.66 1.94
C TYR A 511 -8.07 12.83 2.25
N ALA A 512 -8.21 11.70 1.58
CA ALA A 512 -9.06 10.59 1.98
C ALA A 512 -8.33 9.28 1.69
N VAL A 513 -8.72 8.21 2.39
CA VAL A 513 -8.04 6.92 2.28
C VAL A 513 -9.07 5.79 2.32
N VAL A 514 -8.78 4.70 1.60
CA VAL A 514 -9.28 3.36 1.97
C VAL A 514 -8.11 2.55 2.48
N VAL A 515 -8.19 2.10 3.71
CA VAL A 515 -7.19 1.19 4.28
C VAL A 515 -7.66 -0.25 4.15
N TYR A 516 -6.76 -1.17 3.82
CA TYR A 516 -7.01 -2.61 3.71
C TYR A 516 -6.20 -3.37 4.77
N TRP A 517 -6.86 -4.24 5.54
CA TRP A 517 -6.17 -5.05 6.54
C TRP A 517 -6.92 -6.35 6.85
N TYR A 518 -6.27 -7.22 7.61
CA TYR A 518 -6.91 -8.37 8.24
C TYR A 518 -6.84 -8.23 9.77
N GLN A 519 -7.91 -8.59 10.47
CA GLN A 519 -7.93 -8.62 11.93
C GLN A 519 -8.70 -9.83 12.45
N LYS A 520 -8.50 -10.16 13.73
CA LYS A 520 -9.20 -11.29 14.36
C LYS A 520 -10.73 -11.16 14.26
N PRO A 521 -11.48 -12.27 14.10
CA PRO A 521 -12.94 -12.24 14.07
C PRO A 521 -13.51 -11.66 15.38
N GLY A 522 -14.62 -10.93 15.29
CA GLY A 522 -15.25 -10.24 16.42
C GLY A 522 -14.47 -9.03 16.96
N GLY A 523 -13.34 -8.67 16.34
CA GLY A 523 -12.68 -7.38 16.57
C GLY A 523 -13.57 -6.25 16.05
N LYS A 524 -13.81 -5.23 16.87
CA LYS A 524 -14.47 -4.00 16.41
C LYS A 524 -13.43 -3.00 15.94
N ASP A 525 -13.56 -2.52 14.73
CA ASP A 525 -12.81 -1.34 14.26
C ASP A 525 -13.61 -0.05 14.56
N PRO A 526 -12.93 1.09 14.77
CA PRO A 526 -13.61 2.34 15.12
C PRO A 526 -14.17 3.11 13.91
N TYR A 527 -14.14 2.52 12.71
CA TYR A 527 -14.46 3.22 11.46
C TYR A 527 -15.89 2.94 11.02
N GLY A 528 -16.71 3.99 11.05
CA GLY A 528 -18.12 3.93 10.66
C GLY A 528 -18.39 4.30 9.20
N SER A 529 -19.67 4.30 8.85
CA SER A 529 -20.16 4.87 7.59
C SER A 529 -20.13 6.39 7.61
N TRP A 530 -19.94 6.99 6.44
CA TRP A 530 -19.95 8.45 6.26
C TRP A 530 -21.17 8.91 5.45
N PRO A 531 -21.79 10.06 5.78
CA PRO A 531 -22.86 10.63 4.97
C PRO A 531 -22.29 11.14 3.63
N LEU A 532 -23.11 11.14 2.57
CA LEU A 532 -22.67 11.51 1.22
C LEU A 532 -21.99 12.88 1.15
N SER A 533 -22.49 13.87 1.90
CA SER A 533 -21.92 15.24 1.93
C SER A 533 -20.45 15.30 2.35
N GLU A 534 -19.99 14.34 3.16
CA GLU A 534 -18.61 14.29 3.67
C GLU A 534 -17.69 13.45 2.78
N ARG A 535 -18.26 12.68 1.84
CA ARG A 535 -17.50 11.77 0.96
C ARG A 535 -16.79 12.48 -0.19
N TYR A 536 -17.22 13.70 -0.51
CA TYR A 536 -16.61 14.48 -1.58
C TYR A 536 -15.32 15.16 -1.09
N VAL A 537 -14.24 14.94 -1.83
CA VAL A 537 -12.92 15.50 -1.56
C VAL A 537 -12.63 16.52 -2.66
N GLY A 538 -12.83 17.80 -2.34
CA GLY A 538 -12.79 18.91 -3.31
C GLY A 538 -14.17 19.43 -3.69
N GLU A 539 -14.22 20.45 -4.57
CA GLU A 539 -15.49 21.06 -4.95
C GLU A 539 -16.35 20.13 -5.81
N PRO A 540 -17.62 19.86 -5.42
CA PRO A 540 -18.55 19.08 -6.23
C PRO A 540 -19.13 19.84 -7.45
N ASN A 541 -18.70 21.07 -7.74
CA ASN A 541 -19.48 22.04 -8.51
C ASN A 541 -18.70 23.03 -9.40
N GLU A 542 -17.53 22.68 -9.96
CA GLU A 542 -17.04 23.43 -11.12
C GLU A 542 -17.36 22.67 -12.42
N PRO A 543 -18.30 23.16 -13.26
CA PRO A 543 -18.45 22.65 -14.61
C PRO A 543 -17.15 22.91 -15.36
N ASP A 544 -16.65 21.90 -16.09
CA ASP A 544 -15.50 21.98 -17.00
C ASP A 544 -15.36 23.39 -17.59
N GLN A 545 -14.35 24.14 -17.12
CA GLN A 545 -13.87 25.29 -17.87
C GLN A 545 -12.93 24.78 -18.96
N ALA A 546 -13.56 24.48 -20.10
CA ALA A 546 -13.03 24.45 -21.48
C ALA A 546 -12.08 23.31 -21.89
#